data_AF-A0AAW5L8W2-F1
#
_entry.id   AF-A0AAW5L8W2-F1
#
_cell.length_a   1.000
_cell.length_b   1.000
_cell.length_c   1.000
_cell.angle_alpha   90.00
_cell.angle_beta   90.00
_cell.angle_gamma   90.00
#
_symmetry.space_group_name_H-M   'P 1'
#
loop_
_entity.id
_entity.type
_entity.pdbx_description
1 polymer ?
#
loop_
_entity_poly.entity_id
_entity_poly.type
_entity_poly.pdbx_seq_one_letter_code
_entity_poly.pdbx_strand_id
1 'polypeptide(L)' 'IYVLNEQGTLCPPYVPGEIYIGGSSLATEYINQPEKTKETFLQRQIPNTSEMKVYKSGDQGRITYDGHIEFLGRQDKQI' A
#
# COMPACT_ATOMS: atom_id res chain seq x y z
N ILE A 1 -4.28 3.42 -5.98
CA ILE A 1 -3.79 2.17 -5.36
C ILE A 1 -2.44 1.86 -6.00
N TYR A 2 -1.48 1.39 -5.21
CA TYR A 2 -0.10 1.17 -5.65
C TYR A 2 0.33 -0.24 -5.21
N VAL A 3 1.11 -0.92 -6.04
CA VAL A 3 1.77 -2.18 -5.67
C VAL A 3 3.26 -1.88 -5.58
N LEU A 4 3.83 -2.00 -4.39
CA LEU A 4 5.22 -1.62 -4.11
C LEU A 4 6.06 -2.82 -3.68
N ASN A 5 7.33 -2.81 -4.07
CA ASN A 5 8.32 -3.73 -3.52
C ASN A 5 8.83 -3.26 -2.14
N GLU A 6 9.72 -4.04 -1.53
CA GLU A 6 10.31 -3.73 -0.21
C GLU A 6 11.07 -2.40 -0.19
N GLN A 7 11.64 -2.00 -1.33
CA GLN A 7 12.33 -0.71 -1.50
C GLN A 7 11.36 0.46 -1.73
N GLY A 8 10.05 0.22 -1.81
CA GLY A 8 9.04 1.26 -2.04
C GLY A 8 8.87 1.73 -3.46
N THR A 9 9.40 0.99 -4.42
CA THR A 9 9.25 1.30 -5.85
C THR A 9 8.07 0.53 -6.41
N LEU A 10 7.40 1.09 -7.44
CA LEU A 10 6.31 0.42 -8.14
C LEU A 10 6.78 -0.91 -8.72
N CYS A 11 6.04 -1.98 -8.43
CA CYS A 11 6.23 -3.26 -9.10
C CYS A 11 5.79 -3.17 -10.57
N PRO A 12 6.53 -3.77 -11.50
CA PRO A 12 6.07 -3.95 -12.88
C PRO A 12 4.79 -4.81 -12.95
N PRO A 13 4.07 -4.81 -14.08
CA PRO A 13 2.94 -5.70 -14.30
C PRO A 13 3.29 -7.17 -14.04
N TYR A 14 2.37 -7.88 -13.39
CA TYR A 14 2.43 -9.26 -12.93
C TYR A 14 3.53 -9.60 -11.90
N VAL A 15 4.29 -8.62 -11.42
CA VAL A 15 5.25 -8.81 -10.32
C VAL A 15 4.54 -8.58 -8.99
N PRO A 16 4.55 -9.57 -8.07
CA PRO A 16 3.98 -9.40 -6.74
C PRO A 16 4.65 -8.29 -5.93
N GLY A 17 3.85 -7.58 -5.15
CA GLY A 17 4.28 -6.63 -4.14
C GLY A 17 3.19 -6.41 -3.10
N GLU A 18 3.42 -5.50 -2.18
CA GLU A 18 2.44 -5.14 -1.16
C GLU A 18 1.52 -4.02 -1.69
N ILE A 19 0.22 -4.11 -1.36
CA ILE A 19 -0.80 -3.16 -1.80
C ILE A 19 -0.85 -1.96 -0.84
N TYR A 20 -0.72 -0.76 -1.40
CA TYR A 20 -0.86 0.51 -0.70
C TYR A 20 -2.03 1.31 -1.28
N ILE A 21 -2.82 1.91 -0.40
CA ILE A 21 -3.94 2.77 -0.78
C ILE A 21 -3.54 4.20 -0.50
N GLY A 22 -3.53 5.06 -1.52
CA GLY A 22 -3.30 6.50 -1.38
C GLY A 22 -4.53 7.28 -1.81
N GLY A 23 -4.66 8.52 -1.32
CA GLY A 23 -5.69 9.46 -1.73
C GLY A 23 -6.27 10.26 -0.56
N SER A 24 -7.18 11.17 -0.88
CA SER A 24 -7.86 12.04 0.10
C SER A 24 -8.85 11.31 1.01
N SER A 25 -9.31 10.12 0.62
CA SER A 25 -10.30 9.33 1.36
C SER A 25 -9.70 8.45 2.47
N LEU A 26 -8.41 8.58 2.77
CA LEU A 26 -7.79 7.82 3.85
C LEU A 26 -8.22 8.35 5.23
N ALA A 27 -8.44 7.44 6.16
CA ALA A 27 -8.56 7.80 7.57
C ALA A 27 -7.28 8.49 8.07
N THR A 28 -7.43 9.29 9.12
CA THR A 28 -6.28 9.98 9.72
C THR A 28 -5.46 9.02 10.59
N GLU A 29 -6.13 8.17 11.36
CA GLU A 29 -5.50 7.34 12.38
C GLU A 29 -6.44 6.24 12.89
N TYR A 30 -5.88 5.33 13.67
CA TYR A 30 -6.62 4.48 14.60
C TYR A 30 -6.72 5.18 15.96
N ILE A 31 -7.94 5.47 16.40
CA ILE A 31 -8.19 6.15 17.69
C ILE A 31 -7.54 5.35 18.84
N ASN A 32 -6.81 6.06 19.70
CA ASN A 32 -6.06 5.52 20.84
C ASN A 32 -4.99 4.46 20.50
N GLN A 33 -4.57 4.37 19.24
CA GLN A 33 -3.54 3.42 18.78
C GLN A 33 -2.46 4.15 17.96
N PRO A 34 -1.66 5.04 18.59
CA PRO A 34 -0.69 5.88 17.89
C PRO A 34 0.43 5.07 17.22
N GLU A 35 0.92 3.99 17.84
CA GLU A 35 1.98 3.17 17.28
C GLU A 35 1.51 2.42 16.03
N LYS A 36 0.35 1.76 16.10
CA LYS A 36 -0.28 1.12 14.92
C LYS A 36 -0.56 2.13 13.81
N THR A 37 -0.98 3.34 14.18
CA THR A 37 -1.21 4.43 13.21
C THR A 37 0.08 4.77 12.48
N LYS A 38 1.20 4.98 13.18
CA LYS A 38 2.50 5.29 12.56
C LYS A 38 2.99 4.17 11.65
N GLU A 39 2.72 2.90 11.99
CA GLU A 39 3.12 1.75 11.18
C GLU A 39 2.25 1.56 9.92
N THR A 40 0.99 1.99 9.97
CA THR A 40 0.00 1.72 8.91
C THR A 40 -0.22 2.92 7.99
N PHE A 41 -0.23 4.14 8.53
CA PHE A 41 -0.46 5.38 7.79
C PHE A 41 0.85 6.11 7.59
N LEU A 42 1.47 5.88 6.44
CA LEU A 42 2.83 6.33 6.14
C LEU A 42 2.81 7.56 5.24
N GLN A 43 3.74 8.47 5.42
CA GLN A 43 4.13 9.40 4.36
C GLN A 43 5.11 8.68 3.44
N ARG A 44 4.82 8.65 2.14
CA ARG A 44 5.67 7.96 1.17
C ARG A 44 5.74 8.72 -0.14
N GLN A 45 6.97 8.84 -0.65
CA GLN A 45 7.21 9.25 -2.02
C GLN A 45 6.84 8.10 -2.96
N ILE A 46 5.81 8.31 -3.77
CA ILE A 46 5.46 7.36 -4.84
C ILE A 46 6.17 7.79 -6.13
N PRO A 47 6.80 6.86 -6.87
CA PRO A 47 7.46 7.20 -8.13
C PRO A 47 6.50 7.88 -9.11
N ASN A 48 6.98 8.93 -9.79
CA ASN A 48 6.23 9.73 -10.76
C ASN A 48 5.03 10.50 -10.19
N THR A 49 4.94 10.64 -8.86
CA THR A 49 3.96 11.52 -8.19
C THR A 49 4.66 12.36 -7.11
N SER A 50 3.90 13.03 -6.24
CA SER A 50 4.44 13.66 -5.03
C SER A 50 4.53 12.68 -3.85
N GLU A 51 5.21 13.10 -2.79
CA GLU A 51 5.02 12.52 -1.47
C GLU A 51 3.56 12.67 -1.06
N MET A 52 3.01 11.58 -0.51
CA MET A 52 1.63 11.55 -0.07
C MET A 52 1.43 10.55 1.06
N LYS A 53 0.33 10.73 1.78
CA LYS A 53 -0.12 9.77 2.78
C LYS A 53 -0.64 8.51 2.08
N VAL A 54 -0.16 7.36 2.54
CA VAL A 54 -0.59 6.04 2.09
C VAL A 54 -0.98 5.16 3.29
N TYR A 55 -1.93 4.28 3.05
CA TYR A 55 -2.34 3.22 3.96
C TYR A 55 -1.70 1.90 3.52
N LYS A 56 -0.90 1.30 4.39
CA LYS A 56 -0.31 -0.03 4.24
C LYS A 56 -1.38 -1.08 4.56
N SER A 57 -1.90 -1.76 3.53
CA SER A 57 -3.03 -2.68 3.71
C SER A 57 -2.65 -4.01 4.38
N GLY A 58 -1.38 -4.43 4.26
CA GLY A 58 -0.94 -5.78 4.60
C GLY A 58 -1.37 -6.85 3.59
N ASP A 59 -1.98 -6.44 2.47
CA ASP A 59 -2.36 -7.32 1.36
C ASP A 59 -1.23 -7.44 0.35
N GLN A 60 -1.02 -8.63 -0.17
CA GLN A 60 -0.12 -8.90 -1.29
C GLN A 60 -0.93 -8.94 -2.58
N GLY A 61 -0.41 -8.31 -3.63
CA GLY A 61 -1.06 -8.26 -4.93
C GLY A 61 -0.10 -7.94 -6.06
N ARG A 62 -0.65 -7.85 -7.27
CA ARG A 62 0.08 -7.41 -8.47
C ARG A 62 -0.85 -6.68 -9.41
N ILE A 63 -0.29 -5.78 -10.21
CA ILE A 63 -1.04 -5.07 -11.26
C ILE A 63 -0.97 -5.88 -12.57
N THR A 64 -2.05 -5.97 -13.33
CA THR A 64 -2.05 -6.56 -14.68
C THR A 64 -1.63 -5.51 -15.72
N TYR A 65 -1.38 -5.92 -16.97
CA TYR A 65 -1.13 -4.96 -18.06
C TYR A 65 -2.30 -4.00 -18.29
N ASP A 66 -3.52 -4.43 -17.99
CA ASP A 66 -4.75 -3.63 -18.12
C ASP A 66 -4.99 -2.71 -16.91
N GLY A 67 -4.09 -2.70 -15.94
CA GLY A 67 -4.17 -1.85 -14.75
C GLY A 67 -5.05 -2.39 -13.63
N HIS A 68 -5.57 -3.62 -13.75
CA HIS A 68 -6.32 -4.27 -12.67
C HIS A 68 -5.38 -4.77 -11.57
N ILE A 69 -5.90 -4.88 -10.34
CA ILE A 69 -5.16 -5.45 -9.22
C ILE A 69 -5.66 -6.86 -8.95
N GLU A 70 -4.75 -7.82 -9.05
CA GLU A 70 -4.96 -9.19 -8.60
C GLU A 70 -4.52 -9.31 -7.15
N PHE A 71 -5.46 -9.70 -6.28
CA PHE A 71 -5.19 -10.01 -4.89
C PHE A 71 -4.60 -11.42 -4.77
N LEU A 72 -3.48 -11.53 -4.05
CA LEU A 72 -2.72 -12.78 -3.89
C LEU A 72 -2.79 -13.34 -2.46
N GLY A 73 -3.39 -12.60 -1.52
CA GLY A 73 -3.50 -12.99 -0.13
C GLY A 73 -2.98 -11.91 0.81
N ARG A 74 -2.84 -12.28 2.08
CA ARG A 74 -2.31 -11.41 3.12
C ARG A 74 -0.87 -11.75 3.46
N GLN A 75 -0.07 -10.71 3.67
CA GLN A 75 1.33 -10.86 4.09
C GLN A 75 1.45 -11.10 5.60
N ASP A 76 0.51 -10.57 6.38
CA ASP A 76 0.48 -10.75 7.82
C ASP A 76 -0.57 -11.78 8.27
N LYS A 77 -0.62 -12.02 9.58
CA LYS A 77 -1.58 -12.92 10.24
C LYS A 77 -2.89 -12.22 10.61
N GLN A 78 -3.26 -11.12 9.95
CA GLN A 78 -4.55 -10.49 10.23
C GLN A 78 -5.66 -11.50 9.90
N ILE A 79 -6.44 -11.84 10.93
CA ILE A 79 -7.57 -12.78 10.89
C ILE A 79 -8.85 -12.00 10.56
#